data_AF-A0A8H4RB55-F1
#
_entry.id   AF-A0A8H4RB55-F1
#
_cell.length_a   1.000
_cell.length_b   1.000
_cell.length_c   1.000
_cell.angle_alpha   90.00
_cell.angle_beta   90.00
_cell.angle_gamma   90.00
#
_symmetry.space_group_name_H-M   'P 1'
#
loop_
_entity.id
_entity.type
_entity.pdbx_description
1 polymer ?
#
loop_
_entity_poly.entity_id
_entity_poly.type
_entity_poly.pdbx_seq_one_letter_code
_entity_poly.pdbx_strand_id
1 'polypeptide(L)'
;MSNTTSTAPAASSSQGISLVAFLTALVSSLVVFGVQMFAFILLKDKLARIFKPKTYLVPERERTEPPPRTPWGWLTAIFRFRDREVINKCGLDAYFFLRYLQTLLIIFIPMAVVILPILVPLNSIGGRGSHYADEFGGTNTSNVADVTGLDQLAWGNVRPTNTRRYWAHCTLAILVIIWVCGVFFAELRVYIKVRQDYLTSAEHRLRASATTVLVSAIPKKWLTEEALAGLYDVFPGGIRNIWINQARTGRD
;
A
#
# COMPACT_ATOMS: atom_id res chain seq x y z
N MET A 1 -27.41 22.69 -39.20
CA MET A 1 -26.07 22.08 -39.24
C MET A 1 -25.45 22.26 -37.86
N SER A 2 -25.46 21.21 -37.04
CA SER A 2 -24.99 21.21 -35.65
C SER A 2 -23.47 21.07 -35.60
N ASN A 3 -22.80 22.09 -35.06
CA ASN A 3 -21.35 22.10 -34.83
C ASN A 3 -21.05 21.23 -33.59
N THR A 4 -20.58 20.01 -33.79
CA THR A 4 -20.06 19.17 -32.69
C THR A 4 -18.59 19.50 -32.47
N THR A 5 -18.31 20.36 -31.51
CA THR A 5 -16.99 20.51 -30.91
C THR A 5 -16.66 19.23 -30.14
N SER A 6 -15.92 18.32 -30.78
CA SER A 6 -15.28 17.20 -30.11
C SER A 6 -14.18 17.75 -29.20
N THR A 7 -14.48 17.87 -27.91
CA THR A 7 -13.48 18.08 -26.86
C THR A 7 -12.56 16.87 -26.85
N ALA A 8 -11.38 17.01 -27.48
CA ALA A 8 -10.31 16.03 -27.36
C ALA A 8 -9.92 15.89 -25.87
N PRO A 9 -9.60 14.67 -25.41
CA PRO A 9 -9.22 14.46 -24.01
C PRO A 9 -7.95 15.28 -23.69
N ALA A 10 -7.94 15.93 -22.52
CA ALA A 10 -6.83 16.75 -22.00
C ALA A 10 -5.49 16.00 -21.84
N ALA A 11 -5.41 14.73 -22.25
CA ALA A 11 -4.20 13.93 -22.29
C ALA A 11 -3.25 14.32 -23.44
N SER A 12 -3.75 14.96 -24.51
CA SER A 12 -2.93 15.28 -25.70
C SER A 12 -2.32 16.69 -25.69
N SER A 13 -2.63 17.54 -24.71
CA SER A 13 -2.12 18.92 -24.62
C SER A 13 -0.96 19.10 -23.62
N SER A 14 -0.56 18.04 -22.91
CA SER A 14 0.63 18.05 -22.05
C SER A 14 1.82 17.48 -22.80
N GLN A 15 2.34 18.23 -23.78
CA GLN A 15 3.67 17.95 -24.32
C GLN A 15 4.71 18.14 -23.21
N GLY A 16 5.35 17.05 -22.80
CA GLY A 16 6.51 17.01 -21.91
C GLY A 16 6.36 17.77 -20.60
N ILE A 17 6.00 17.09 -19.51
CA ILE A 17 6.28 17.64 -18.17
C ILE A 17 7.79 17.91 -18.13
N SER A 18 8.15 19.20 -18.03
CA SER A 18 9.54 19.61 -17.91
C SER A 18 10.14 18.98 -16.66
N LEU A 19 11.37 18.47 -16.77
CA LEU A 19 12.15 17.98 -15.63
C LEU A 19 12.17 19.03 -14.50
N VAL A 20 12.21 20.32 -14.86
CA VAL A 20 12.15 21.44 -13.93
C VAL A 20 10.85 21.45 -13.15
N ALA A 21 9.70 21.26 -13.81
CA ALA A 21 8.39 21.22 -13.16
C ALA A 21 8.25 20.02 -12.19
N PHE A 22 8.80 18.86 -12.58
CA PHE A 22 8.85 17.70 -11.69
C PHE A 22 9.72 17.97 -10.45
N LEU A 23 10.93 18.51 -10.65
CA LEU A 23 11.86 18.82 -9.56
C LEU A 23 11.30 19.91 -8.62
N THR A 24 10.66 20.94 -9.15
CA THR A 24 10.02 21.98 -8.32
C THR A 24 8.85 21.42 -7.51
N ALA A 25 8.02 20.54 -8.10
CA ALA A 25 6.95 19.85 -7.38
C ALA A 25 7.50 18.91 -6.29
N LEU A 26 8.59 18.20 -6.57
CA LEU A 26 9.25 17.31 -5.60
C LEU A 26 9.83 18.10 -4.42
N VAL A 27 10.57 19.18 -4.70
CA VAL A 27 11.19 20.03 -3.67
C VAL A 27 10.11 20.72 -2.82
N SER A 28 9.08 21.29 -3.45
CA SER A 28 7.98 21.93 -2.70
C SER A 28 7.25 20.94 -1.80
N SER A 29 6.98 19.72 -2.28
CA SER A 29 6.38 18.66 -1.48
C SER A 29 7.28 18.25 -0.30
N LEU A 30 8.60 18.17 -0.52
CA LEU A 30 9.57 17.82 0.53
C LEU A 30 9.66 18.91 1.61
N VAL A 31 9.58 20.18 1.21
CA VAL A 31 9.53 21.32 2.16
C VAL A 31 8.27 21.26 3.00
N VAL A 32 7.09 21.07 2.39
CA VAL A 32 5.82 20.95 3.12
C VAL A 32 5.86 19.76 4.08
N PHE A 33 6.38 18.61 3.63
CA PHE A 33 6.57 17.45 4.48
C PHE A 33 7.50 17.75 5.67
N GLY A 34 8.62 18.44 5.43
CA GLY A 34 9.56 18.84 6.49
C GLY A 34 8.92 19.75 7.54
N VAL A 35 8.14 20.75 7.11
CA VAL A 35 7.41 21.65 8.01
C VAL A 35 6.36 20.89 8.83
N GLN A 36 5.59 20.02 8.19
CA GLN A 36 4.59 19.18 8.88
C GLN A 36 5.25 18.22 9.87
N MET A 37 6.35 17.59 9.50
CA MET A 37 7.11 16.69 10.37
C MET A 37 7.70 17.43 11.57
N PHE A 38 8.23 18.63 11.36
CA PHE A 38 8.73 19.48 12.43
C PHE A 38 7.61 19.89 13.40
N ALA A 39 6.46 20.33 12.87
CA ALA A 39 5.28 20.64 13.67
C ALA A 39 4.80 19.42 14.48
N PHE A 40 4.80 18.23 13.87
CA PHE A 40 4.46 16.97 14.53
C PHE A 40 5.43 16.64 15.68
N ILE A 41 6.74 16.82 15.49
CA ILE A 41 7.74 16.58 16.54
C ILE A 41 7.53 17.51 17.74
N LEU A 42 7.11 18.76 17.52
CA LEU A 42 6.78 19.68 18.61
C LEU A 42 5.45 19.32 19.30
N LEU A 43 4.43 18.94 18.53
CA LEU A 43 3.10 18.61 19.06
C LEU A 43 3.07 17.27 19.81
N LYS A 44 3.81 16.25 19.36
CA LYS A 44 3.81 14.91 20.00
C LYS A 44 4.29 14.95 21.45
N ASP A 45 5.14 15.91 21.79
CA ASP A 45 5.71 16.06 23.14
C ASP A 45 4.82 16.92 24.04
N LYS A 46 4.11 17.92 23.48
CA LYS A 46 3.12 18.73 24.22
C LYS A 46 1.77 18.04 24.43
N LEU A 47 1.30 17.24 23.46
CA LEU A 47 -0.04 16.62 23.45
C LEU A 47 0.03 15.11 23.72
N ALA A 48 0.83 14.67 24.68
CA ALA A 48 1.01 13.26 25.03
C ALA A 48 -0.32 12.53 25.36
N ARG A 49 -1.33 13.25 25.85
CA ARG A 49 -2.66 12.69 26.16
C ARG A 49 -3.40 12.16 24.93
N ILE A 50 -3.25 12.82 23.78
CA ILE A 50 -3.89 12.45 22.50
C ILE A 50 -3.01 11.49 21.69
N PHE A 51 -1.69 11.71 21.68
CA PHE A 51 -0.76 10.94 20.86
C PHE A 51 -0.18 9.69 21.53
N LYS A 52 -0.32 9.54 22.86
CA LYS A 52 0.19 8.37 23.62
C LYS A 52 -0.87 7.69 24.52
N PRO A 53 -2.12 7.47 24.07
CA PRO A 53 -3.17 6.88 24.92
C PRO A 53 -2.80 5.47 25.40
N LYS A 54 -2.17 4.66 24.53
CA LYS A 54 -1.76 3.29 24.86
C LYS A 54 -0.59 3.18 25.84
N THR A 55 0.10 4.28 26.14
CA THR A 55 1.20 4.29 27.13
C THR A 55 0.66 4.36 28.56
N TYR A 56 -0.56 4.88 28.78
CA TYR A 56 -1.11 5.07 30.13
C TYR A 56 -2.45 4.38 30.39
N LEU A 57 -3.35 4.27 29.39
CA LEU A 57 -4.68 3.65 29.57
C LEU A 57 -4.66 2.12 29.61
N VAL A 58 -3.60 1.49 29.11
CA VAL A 58 -3.53 0.05 28.90
C VAL A 58 -2.88 -0.62 30.12
N PRO A 59 -3.33 -1.84 30.55
CA PRO A 59 -2.73 -2.58 31.67
C PRO A 59 -1.22 -2.76 31.50
N GLU A 60 -0.49 -2.82 32.61
CA GLU A 60 0.98 -2.71 32.64
C GLU A 60 1.72 -3.73 31.75
N ARG A 61 1.13 -4.91 31.52
CA ARG A 61 1.61 -5.97 30.62
C ARG A 61 1.54 -5.60 29.12
N GLU A 62 0.65 -4.71 28.74
CA GLU A 62 0.38 -4.31 27.35
C GLU A 62 0.87 -2.88 27.04
N ARG A 63 1.50 -2.20 28.01
CA ARG A 63 2.05 -0.85 27.83
C ARG A 63 3.25 -0.88 26.86
N THR A 64 3.23 0.02 25.89
CA THR A 64 4.39 0.32 25.04
C THR A 64 5.39 1.17 25.81
N GLU A 65 6.68 0.82 25.75
CA GLU A 65 7.74 1.65 26.30
C GLU A 65 7.69 3.04 25.65
N PRO A 66 7.89 4.12 26.42
CA PRO A 66 7.83 5.47 25.86
C PRO A 66 8.91 5.62 24.79
N PRO A 67 8.59 6.16 23.59
CA PRO A 67 9.59 6.39 22.56
C PRO A 67 10.69 7.30 23.11
N PRO A 68 11.96 7.05 22.75
CA PRO A 68 13.10 7.80 23.28
C PRO A 68 12.92 9.31 23.03
N ARG A 69 13.33 10.13 24.00
CA ARG A 69 13.12 11.60 24.01
C ARG A 69 13.86 12.34 22.89
N THR A 70 14.68 11.66 22.11
CA THR A 70 15.41 12.19 20.97
C THR A 70 14.48 12.41 19.76
N PRO A 71 14.63 13.51 19.00
CA PRO A 71 13.75 13.87 17.88
C PRO A 71 13.77 12.86 16.72
N TRP A 72 14.80 12.02 16.62
CA TRP A 72 14.95 10.97 15.60
C TRP A 72 14.94 9.54 16.15
N GLY A 73 15.07 9.36 17.47
CA GLY A 73 15.15 8.02 18.06
C GLY A 73 13.86 7.21 17.94
N TRP A 74 12.72 7.87 17.72
CA TRP A 74 11.46 7.19 17.41
C TRP A 74 11.54 6.46 16.06
N LEU A 75 12.25 7.02 15.08
CA LEU A 75 12.40 6.39 13.76
C LEU A 75 13.31 5.15 13.86
N THR A 76 14.42 5.25 14.59
CA THR A 76 15.29 4.09 14.85
C THR A 76 14.60 3.03 15.70
N ALA A 77 13.75 3.43 16.64
CA ALA A 77 12.92 2.50 17.40
C ALA A 77 11.97 1.73 16.47
N ILE A 78 11.31 2.39 15.50
CA ILE A 78 10.43 1.74 14.51
C ILE A 78 11.16 0.63 13.74
N PHE A 79 12.38 0.89 13.26
CA PHE A 79 13.16 -0.11 12.52
C PHE A 79 13.74 -1.23 13.40
N ARG A 80 13.79 -1.04 14.73
CA ARG A 80 14.36 -2.01 15.68
C ARG A 80 13.31 -2.91 16.33
N PHE A 81 12.01 -2.62 16.18
CA PHE A 81 10.95 -3.45 16.75
C PHE A 81 10.97 -4.85 16.14
N ARG A 82 10.85 -5.87 17.00
CA ARG A 82 10.80 -7.27 16.62
C ARG A 82 9.38 -7.66 16.22
N ASP A 83 9.22 -8.39 15.12
CA ASP A 83 7.94 -8.87 14.58
C ASP A 83 6.99 -9.45 15.65
N ARG A 84 7.52 -10.27 16.56
CA ARG A 84 6.74 -10.88 17.66
C ARG A 84 6.15 -9.86 18.64
N GLU A 85 6.86 -8.77 18.88
CA GLU A 85 6.41 -7.72 19.78
C GLU A 85 5.31 -6.86 19.15
N VAL A 86 5.39 -6.64 17.83
CA VAL A 86 4.33 -5.99 17.04
C VAL A 86 3.04 -6.80 17.09
N ILE A 87 3.11 -8.12 16.92
CA ILE A 87 1.94 -9.00 16.99
C ILE A 87 1.27 -8.91 18.37
N ASN A 88 2.06 -8.95 19.45
CA ASN A 88 1.51 -8.92 20.81
C ASN A 88 0.91 -7.56 21.20
N LYS A 89 1.50 -6.44 20.77
CA LYS A 89 1.08 -5.08 21.18
C LYS A 89 0.08 -4.43 20.23
N CYS A 90 0.23 -4.65 18.93
CA CYS A 90 -0.58 -4.02 17.88
C CYS A 90 -1.59 -4.98 17.25
N GLY A 91 -1.45 -6.28 17.49
CA GLY A 91 -2.26 -7.33 16.88
C GLY A 91 -1.71 -7.81 15.54
N LEU A 92 -2.28 -8.92 15.07
CA LEU A 92 -1.87 -9.60 13.85
C LEU A 92 -2.17 -8.80 12.57
N ASP A 93 -3.26 -8.03 12.54
CA ASP A 93 -3.62 -7.22 11.37
C ASP A 93 -2.61 -6.09 11.11
N ALA A 94 -2.24 -5.36 12.17
CA ALA A 94 -1.20 -4.34 12.10
C ALA A 94 0.16 -4.91 11.67
N TYR A 95 0.51 -6.11 12.15
CA TYR A 95 1.72 -6.82 11.70
C TYR A 95 1.69 -7.08 10.19
N PHE A 96 0.58 -7.59 9.64
CA PHE A 96 0.47 -7.83 8.20
C PHE A 96 0.47 -6.55 7.37
N PHE A 97 -0.11 -5.46 7.88
CA PHE A 97 -0.02 -4.15 7.22
C PHE A 97 1.44 -3.64 7.14
N LEU A 98 2.20 -3.71 8.24
CA LEU A 98 3.62 -3.33 8.24
C LEU A 98 4.44 -4.20 7.28
N ARG A 99 4.19 -5.52 7.31
CA ARG A 99 4.88 -6.47 6.45
C ARG A 99 4.56 -6.27 4.97
N TYR A 100 3.33 -5.89 4.65
CA TYR A 100 2.92 -5.47 3.30
C TYR A 100 3.73 -4.25 2.83
N LEU A 101 3.82 -3.20 3.64
CA LEU A 101 4.62 -2.01 3.32
C LEU A 101 6.11 -2.34 3.12
N GLN A 102 6.68 -3.19 3.99
CA GLN A 102 8.05 -3.65 3.85
C GLN A 102 8.27 -4.45 2.57
N THR A 103 7.31 -5.31 2.20
CA THR A 103 7.36 -6.08 0.95
C THR A 103 7.31 -5.18 -0.27
N LEU A 104 6.49 -4.13 -0.27
CA LEU A 104 6.50 -3.12 -1.33
C LEU A 104 7.88 -2.48 -1.48
N LEU A 105 8.53 -2.10 -0.37
CA LEU A 105 9.88 -1.55 -0.42
C LEU A 105 10.90 -2.55 -0.97
N ILE A 106 10.81 -3.83 -0.58
CA ILE A 106 11.66 -4.91 -1.09
C ILE A 106 11.44 -5.14 -2.60
N ILE A 107 10.23 -4.90 -3.10
CA ILE A 107 9.94 -4.99 -4.55
C ILE A 107 10.51 -3.78 -5.28
N PHE A 108 10.20 -2.56 -4.81
CA PHE A 108 10.50 -1.33 -5.55
C PHE A 108 11.97 -0.90 -5.47
N ILE A 109 12.68 -1.11 -4.35
CA ILE A 109 14.06 -0.62 -4.19
C ILE A 109 15.02 -1.33 -5.17
N PRO A 110 15.11 -2.67 -5.22
CA PRO A 110 15.98 -3.36 -6.17
C PRO A 110 15.56 -3.08 -7.61
N MET A 111 14.24 -2.99 -7.85
CA MET A 111 13.70 -2.64 -9.16
C MET A 111 14.16 -1.25 -9.60
N ALA A 112 14.10 -0.24 -8.75
CA ALA A 112 14.59 1.10 -9.07
C ALA A 112 16.10 1.09 -9.35
N VAL A 113 16.88 0.36 -8.54
CA VAL A 113 18.34 0.24 -8.70
C VAL A 113 18.73 -0.46 -9.99
N VAL A 114 17.92 -1.37 -10.52
CA VAL A 114 18.20 -2.07 -11.79
C VAL A 114 17.61 -1.31 -12.99
N ILE A 115 16.35 -0.88 -12.91
CA ILE A 115 15.65 -0.26 -14.04
C ILE A 115 16.26 1.10 -14.39
N LEU A 116 16.47 1.99 -13.40
CA LEU A 116 16.91 3.35 -13.68
C LEU A 116 18.25 3.41 -14.43
N PRO A 117 19.34 2.76 -13.99
CA PRO A 117 20.62 2.83 -14.69
C PRO A 117 20.62 2.13 -16.05
N ILE A 118 19.69 1.20 -16.31
CA ILE A 118 19.59 0.52 -17.60
C ILE A 118 18.74 1.33 -18.58
N LEU A 119 17.55 1.79 -18.17
CA LEU A 119 16.60 2.48 -19.07
C LEU A 119 16.99 3.92 -19.35
N VAL A 120 17.53 4.65 -18.37
CA VAL A 120 17.85 6.07 -18.55
C VAL A 120 18.89 6.27 -19.66
N PRO A 121 20.05 5.57 -19.67
CA PRO A 121 21.01 5.71 -20.76
C PRO A 121 20.49 5.13 -22.08
N LEU A 122 19.79 3.99 -22.03
CA LEU A 122 19.28 3.32 -23.23
C LEU A 122 18.28 4.19 -24.01
N ASN A 123 17.47 4.95 -23.30
CA ASN A 123 16.46 5.82 -23.89
C ASN A 123 16.97 7.24 -24.19
N SER A 124 17.96 7.73 -23.45
CA SER A 124 18.55 9.05 -23.67
C SER A 124 19.53 9.07 -24.86
N ILE A 125 20.39 8.05 -25.00
CA ILE A 125 21.46 8.06 -26.00
C ILE A 125 20.90 7.72 -27.39
N GLY A 126 20.87 8.68 -28.31
CA GLY A 126 20.43 8.45 -29.70
C GLY A 126 18.92 8.27 -29.85
N GLY A 127 18.14 8.84 -28.94
CA GLY A 127 16.69 9.01 -29.07
C GLY A 127 16.30 10.17 -29.99
N ARG A 128 14.99 10.39 -30.18
CA ARG A 128 14.45 11.50 -30.99
C ARG A 128 14.93 12.83 -30.40
N GLY A 129 14.70 13.05 -29.12
CA GLY A 129 15.15 14.27 -28.41
C GLY A 129 14.41 15.53 -28.86
N SER A 130 14.93 16.69 -28.45
CA SER A 130 14.31 18.02 -28.67
C SER A 130 14.60 18.65 -30.03
N HIS A 131 15.44 18.02 -30.85
CA HIS A 131 15.89 18.52 -32.17
C HIS A 131 15.64 17.48 -33.27
N TYR A 132 14.70 16.56 -33.06
CA TYR A 132 14.41 15.49 -34.01
C TYR A 132 13.69 16.03 -35.26
N ALA A 133 12.79 16.99 -35.07
CA ALA A 133 12.04 17.63 -36.13
C ALA A 133 12.93 18.52 -37.01
N ASP A 134 13.95 19.13 -36.42
CA ASP A 134 14.95 19.95 -37.13
C ASP A 134 15.79 19.12 -38.12
N GLU A 135 16.09 17.85 -37.77
CA GLU A 135 16.86 16.91 -38.62
C GLU A 135 16.11 16.55 -39.93
N PHE A 136 14.78 16.68 -39.97
CA PHE A 136 13.91 16.41 -41.13
C PHE A 136 13.40 17.67 -41.83
N GLY A 137 14.01 18.83 -41.58
CA GLY A 137 13.76 20.07 -42.34
C GLY A 137 12.54 20.85 -41.87
N GLY A 138 12.13 20.75 -40.60
CA GLY A 138 11.14 21.65 -39.99
C GLY A 138 9.75 21.61 -40.64
N THR A 139 9.42 20.52 -41.33
CA THR A 139 8.09 20.36 -41.93
C THR A 139 7.09 20.06 -40.82
N ASN A 140 6.08 20.94 -40.68
CA ASN A 140 4.91 20.80 -39.80
C ASN A 140 4.01 19.60 -40.19
N THR A 141 4.60 18.51 -40.65
CA THR A 141 3.94 17.22 -40.81
C THR A 141 3.88 16.55 -39.45
N SER A 142 2.65 16.37 -38.97
CA SER A 142 2.21 15.84 -37.67
C SER A 142 2.81 14.50 -37.19
N ASN A 143 3.77 13.91 -37.91
CA ASN A 143 4.38 12.61 -37.64
C ASN A 143 5.83 12.69 -37.10
N VAL A 144 6.41 13.90 -37.03
CA VAL A 144 7.79 14.13 -36.53
C VAL A 144 7.72 15.13 -35.38
N ALA A 145 7.28 14.66 -34.20
CA ALA A 145 7.24 15.48 -32.99
C ALA A 145 8.54 15.37 -32.21
N ASP A 146 9.02 16.51 -31.69
CA ASP A 146 10.11 16.56 -30.72
C ASP A 146 9.67 15.99 -29.37
N VAL A 147 10.60 15.34 -28.69
CA VAL A 147 10.40 14.76 -27.36
C VAL A 147 11.21 15.58 -26.36
N THR A 148 10.53 16.27 -25.46
CA THR A 148 11.15 17.19 -24.49
C THR A 148 10.83 16.78 -23.05
N GLY A 149 11.65 17.23 -22.10
CA GLY A 149 11.42 16.98 -20.67
C GLY A 149 11.52 15.51 -20.28
N LEU A 150 10.61 15.06 -19.40
CA LEU A 150 10.63 13.70 -18.85
C LEU A 150 10.29 12.63 -19.92
N ASP A 151 9.65 13.02 -21.02
CA ASP A 151 9.29 12.12 -22.12
C ASP A 151 10.55 11.58 -22.84
N GLN A 152 11.71 12.25 -22.67
CA GLN A 152 13.01 11.76 -23.13
C GLN A 152 13.51 10.52 -22.38
N LEU A 153 12.88 10.14 -21.27
CA LEU A 153 13.17 8.91 -20.51
C LEU A 153 12.17 7.80 -20.80
N ALA A 154 11.09 8.10 -21.53
CA ALA A 154 10.09 7.13 -21.94
C ALA A 154 10.46 6.43 -23.25
N TRP A 155 10.13 5.15 -23.38
CA TRP A 155 10.26 4.31 -24.58
C TRP A 155 9.86 4.95 -25.93
N GLY A 156 8.99 5.97 -25.91
CA GLY A 156 8.62 6.76 -27.11
C GLY A 156 9.77 7.60 -27.69
N ASN A 157 10.86 7.82 -26.95
CA ASN A 157 12.04 8.53 -27.45
C ASN A 157 12.92 7.64 -28.36
N VAL A 158 12.69 6.33 -28.48
CA VAL A 158 13.51 5.45 -29.32
C VAL A 158 13.29 5.76 -30.81
N ARG A 159 14.38 6.05 -31.54
CA ARG A 159 14.34 6.31 -32.99
C ARG A 159 13.92 5.06 -33.79
N PRO A 160 13.15 5.20 -34.89
CA PRO A 160 12.74 4.08 -35.74
C PRO A 160 13.90 3.31 -36.39
N THR A 161 15.08 3.93 -36.48
CA THR A 161 16.31 3.30 -36.98
C THR A 161 16.93 2.32 -35.97
N ASN A 162 16.59 2.44 -34.68
CA ASN A 162 17.15 1.67 -33.58
C ASN A 162 16.11 0.77 -32.89
N THR A 163 15.19 0.17 -33.67
CA THR A 163 14.09 -0.69 -33.17
C THR A 163 14.55 -1.87 -32.31
N ARG A 164 15.80 -2.34 -32.47
CA ARG A 164 16.34 -3.42 -31.64
C ARG A 164 16.36 -3.09 -30.13
N ARG A 165 16.36 -1.82 -29.75
CA ARG A 165 16.37 -1.39 -28.33
C ARG A 165 15.10 -1.75 -27.56
N TYR A 166 13.97 -1.93 -28.25
CA TYR A 166 12.72 -2.38 -27.61
C TYR A 166 12.83 -3.77 -26.99
N TRP A 167 13.73 -4.63 -27.50
CA TRP A 167 13.98 -5.94 -26.89
C TRP A 167 14.53 -5.83 -25.47
N ALA A 168 15.35 -4.81 -25.18
CA ALA A 168 15.85 -4.58 -23.83
C ALA A 168 14.71 -4.23 -22.85
N HIS A 169 13.73 -3.42 -23.28
CA HIS A 169 12.53 -3.13 -22.48
C HIS A 169 11.69 -4.39 -22.26
N CYS A 170 11.51 -5.22 -23.29
CA CYS A 170 10.78 -6.48 -23.19
C CYS A 170 11.44 -7.45 -22.21
N THR A 171 12.75 -7.69 -22.34
CA THR A 171 13.51 -8.57 -21.44
C THR A 171 13.45 -8.07 -20.01
N LEU A 172 13.63 -6.76 -19.78
CA LEU A 172 13.55 -6.20 -18.44
C LEU A 172 12.15 -6.32 -17.83
N ALA A 173 11.10 -6.11 -18.62
CA ALA A 173 9.72 -6.30 -18.16
C ALA A 173 9.48 -7.75 -17.71
N ILE A 174 9.98 -8.74 -18.46
CA ILE A 174 9.88 -10.16 -18.07
C ILE A 174 10.63 -10.42 -16.76
N LEU A 175 11.85 -9.88 -16.60
CA LEU A 175 12.63 -10.02 -15.35
C LEU A 175 11.91 -9.39 -14.15
N VAL A 176 11.29 -8.22 -14.35
CA VAL A 176 10.49 -7.54 -13.32
C VAL A 176 9.29 -8.39 -12.93
N ILE A 177 8.57 -8.97 -13.88
CA ILE A 177 7.43 -9.85 -13.61
C ILE A 177 7.89 -11.06 -12.79
N ILE A 178 8.97 -11.73 -13.21
CA ILE A 178 9.52 -12.89 -12.48
C ILE A 178 9.90 -12.50 -11.05
N TRP A 179 10.57 -11.35 -10.87
CA TRP A 179 10.95 -10.83 -9.56
C TRP A 179 9.75 -10.56 -8.66
N VAL A 180 8.77 -9.81 -9.15
CA VAL A 180 7.55 -9.45 -8.40
C VAL A 180 6.78 -10.71 -8.02
N CYS A 181 6.57 -11.63 -8.97
CA CYS A 181 5.90 -12.91 -8.70
C CYS A 181 6.67 -13.75 -7.67
N GLY A 182 8.00 -13.78 -7.76
CA GLY A 182 8.85 -14.50 -6.81
C GLY A 182 8.74 -13.97 -5.38
N VAL A 183 8.86 -12.64 -5.22
CA VAL A 183 8.72 -11.98 -3.90
C VAL A 183 7.30 -12.16 -3.36
N PHE A 184 6.28 -11.97 -4.20
CA PHE A 184 4.89 -12.14 -3.81
C PHE A 184 4.60 -13.56 -3.32
N PHE A 185 5.11 -14.58 -4.03
CA PHE A 185 4.91 -15.97 -3.65
C PHE A 185 5.65 -16.32 -2.35
N ALA A 186 6.89 -15.83 -2.17
CA ALA A 186 7.64 -16.01 -0.92
C ALA A 186 6.88 -15.39 0.27
N GLU A 187 6.35 -14.19 0.08
CA GLU A 187 5.60 -13.47 1.11
C GLU A 187 4.26 -14.16 1.44
N LEU A 188 3.53 -14.64 0.42
CA LEU A 188 2.30 -15.41 0.62
C LEU A 188 2.55 -16.69 1.42
N ARG A 189 3.66 -17.39 1.19
CA ARG A 189 4.02 -18.58 1.99
C ARG A 189 4.24 -18.23 3.45
N VAL A 190 4.93 -17.12 3.74
CA VAL A 190 5.13 -16.65 5.12
C VAL A 190 3.80 -16.24 5.74
N TYR A 191 2.95 -15.53 5.00
CA TYR A 191 1.60 -15.16 5.44
C TYR A 191 0.78 -16.37 5.87
N ILE A 192 0.74 -17.42 5.02
CA ILE A 192 -0.01 -18.65 5.32
C ILE A 192 0.52 -19.29 6.60
N LYS A 193 1.84 -19.42 6.74
CA LYS A 193 2.46 -20.02 7.92
C LYS A 193 2.12 -19.23 9.20
N VAL A 194 2.33 -17.92 9.20
CA VAL A 194 2.05 -17.06 10.37
C VAL A 194 0.56 -17.09 10.73
N ARG A 195 -0.32 -17.08 9.72
CA ARG A 195 -1.77 -17.16 9.94
C ARG A 195 -2.18 -18.50 10.53
N GLN A 196 -1.64 -19.60 10.03
CA GLN A 196 -1.91 -20.94 10.58
C GLN A 196 -1.40 -21.06 12.02
N ASP A 197 -0.18 -20.60 12.30
CA ASP A 197 0.40 -20.59 13.64
C ASP A 197 -0.45 -19.74 14.60
N TYR A 198 -0.99 -18.61 14.14
CA TYR A 198 -1.87 -17.76 14.96
C TYR A 198 -3.24 -18.40 15.21
N LEU A 199 -3.90 -18.96 14.20
CA LEU A 199 -5.22 -19.58 14.36
C LEU A 199 -5.17 -20.84 15.25
N THR A 200 -4.04 -21.54 15.24
CA THR A 200 -3.81 -22.72 16.09
C THR A 200 -3.34 -22.35 17.51
N SER A 201 -2.97 -21.10 17.77
CA SER A 201 -2.51 -20.66 19.09
C SER A 201 -3.60 -20.74 20.17
N ALA A 202 -3.19 -21.04 21.40
CA ALA A 202 -4.12 -21.19 22.53
C ALA A 202 -4.87 -19.88 22.86
N GLU A 203 -4.22 -18.72 22.68
CA GLU A 203 -4.85 -17.42 22.91
C GLU A 203 -5.99 -17.15 21.92
N HIS A 204 -5.87 -17.59 20.67
CA HIS A 204 -6.94 -17.43 19.68
C HIS A 204 -8.12 -18.37 19.95
N ARG A 205 -7.87 -19.62 20.34
CA ARG A 205 -8.92 -20.61 20.63
C ARG A 205 -9.81 -20.22 21.80
N LEU A 206 -9.29 -19.47 22.76
CA LEU A 206 -10.04 -19.00 23.94
C LEU A 206 -10.76 -17.67 23.70
N ARG A 207 -10.55 -17.02 22.55
CA ARG A 207 -11.16 -15.74 22.24
C ARG A 207 -12.65 -15.93 21.94
N ALA A 208 -13.49 -15.03 22.46
CA ALA A 208 -14.95 -15.08 22.23
C ALA A 208 -15.32 -15.18 20.73
N SER A 209 -14.57 -14.51 19.85
CA SER A 209 -14.78 -14.59 18.40
C SER A 209 -14.54 -15.99 17.78
N ALA A 210 -13.76 -16.84 18.43
CA ALA A 210 -13.50 -18.21 17.97
C ALA A 210 -14.51 -19.23 18.54
N THR A 211 -15.21 -18.88 19.63
CA THR A 211 -16.19 -19.74 20.31
C THR A 211 -17.64 -19.33 20.09
N THR A 212 -17.88 -18.14 19.54
CA THR A 212 -19.23 -17.60 19.29
C THR A 212 -19.58 -17.73 17.82
N VAL A 213 -20.71 -18.36 17.53
CA VAL A 213 -21.25 -18.51 16.17
C VAL A 213 -22.44 -17.58 16.01
N LEU A 214 -22.41 -16.75 14.96
CA LEU A 214 -23.57 -15.95 14.57
C LEU A 214 -24.47 -16.77 13.64
N VAL A 215 -25.67 -17.09 14.13
CA VAL A 215 -26.70 -17.78 13.34
C VAL A 215 -27.66 -16.73 12.80
N SER A 216 -27.81 -16.67 11.49
CA SER A 216 -28.69 -15.72 10.80
C SER A 216 -29.94 -16.42 10.25
N ALA A 217 -31.01 -15.65 10.02
CA ALA A 217 -32.23 -16.11 9.36
C ALA A 217 -33.03 -17.22 10.09
N ILE A 218 -33.07 -17.18 11.42
CA ILE A 218 -33.90 -18.09 12.23
C ILE A 218 -35.38 -17.68 12.09
N PRO A 219 -36.30 -18.58 11.70
CA PRO A 219 -37.72 -18.27 11.67
C PRO A 219 -38.24 -17.89 13.06
N LYS A 220 -39.15 -16.90 13.14
CA LYS A 220 -39.68 -16.37 14.43
C LYS A 220 -40.17 -17.43 15.41
N LYS A 221 -40.71 -18.54 14.91
CA LYS A 221 -41.18 -19.70 15.69
C LYS A 221 -40.06 -20.43 16.47
N TRP A 222 -38.81 -20.31 16.05
CA TRP A 222 -37.64 -20.93 16.68
C TRP A 222 -36.73 -19.89 17.37
N LEU A 223 -37.17 -18.64 17.48
CA LEU A 223 -36.41 -17.54 18.07
C LEU A 223 -36.63 -17.45 19.60
N THR A 224 -36.62 -18.58 20.29
CA THR A 224 -36.69 -18.68 21.75
C THR A 224 -35.45 -19.37 22.28
N GLU A 225 -35.01 -19.00 23.48
CA GLU A 225 -33.79 -19.54 24.07
C GLU A 225 -33.86 -21.06 24.26
N GLU A 226 -35.01 -21.57 24.70
CA GLU A 226 -35.26 -23.01 24.88
C GLU A 226 -35.24 -23.80 23.56
N ALA A 227 -35.89 -23.28 22.51
CA ALA A 227 -35.91 -23.96 21.21
C ALA A 227 -34.53 -23.96 20.56
N LEU A 228 -33.77 -22.87 20.75
CA LEU A 228 -32.41 -22.77 20.24
C LEU A 228 -31.45 -23.66 21.06
N ALA A 229 -31.61 -23.72 22.37
CA ALA A 229 -30.85 -24.63 23.23
C ALA A 229 -31.10 -26.09 22.83
N GLY A 230 -32.35 -26.50 22.66
CA GLY A 230 -32.69 -27.86 22.23
C GLY A 230 -32.21 -28.20 20.82
N LEU A 231 -32.23 -27.24 19.89
CA LEU A 231 -31.72 -27.46 18.53
C LEU A 231 -30.20 -27.69 18.49
N TYR A 232 -29.46 -26.97 19.34
CA TYR A 232 -27.99 -27.02 19.37
C TYR A 232 -27.41 -27.96 20.43
N ASP A 233 -28.25 -28.60 21.26
CA ASP A 233 -27.83 -29.61 22.26
C ASP A 233 -27.18 -30.86 21.63
N VAL A 234 -27.48 -31.10 20.35
CA VAL A 234 -26.89 -32.21 19.57
C VAL A 234 -25.37 -32.05 19.36
N PHE A 235 -24.82 -30.84 19.52
CA PHE A 235 -23.40 -30.61 19.28
C PHE A 235 -22.53 -30.92 20.52
N PRO A 236 -21.47 -31.73 20.36
CA PRO A 236 -20.57 -32.05 21.46
C PRO A 236 -19.83 -30.78 21.94
N GLY A 237 -19.84 -30.56 23.25
CA GLY A 237 -19.21 -29.39 23.90
C GLY A 237 -20.19 -28.44 24.59
N GLY A 238 -21.49 -28.57 24.29
CA GLY A 238 -22.55 -27.81 24.94
C GLY A 238 -22.55 -26.32 24.59
N ILE A 239 -23.69 -25.67 24.82
CA ILE A 239 -23.87 -24.24 24.59
C ILE A 239 -23.55 -23.52 25.90
N ARG A 240 -22.63 -22.54 25.87
CA ARG A 240 -22.35 -21.73 27.07
C ARG A 240 -23.42 -20.68 27.32
N ASN A 241 -23.70 -19.86 26.31
CA ASN A 241 -24.61 -18.72 26.40
C ASN A 241 -25.30 -18.52 25.05
N ILE A 242 -26.56 -18.07 25.08
CA ILE A 242 -27.34 -17.70 23.90
C ILE A 242 -27.66 -16.21 23.99
N TRP A 243 -27.43 -15.47 22.91
CA TRP A 243 -27.80 -14.06 22.82
C TRP A 243 -28.69 -13.84 21.60
N ILE A 244 -29.94 -13.44 21.86
CA ILE A 244 -30.90 -13.11 20.81
C ILE A 244 -30.79 -11.61 20.56
N ASN A 245 -30.37 -11.23 19.36
CA ASN A 245 -30.36 -9.83 18.94
C ASN A 245 -31.80 -9.38 18.68
N GLN A 246 -32.44 -8.81 19.69
CA GLN A 246 -33.74 -8.20 19.54
C GLN A 246 -33.54 -6.82 18.88
N ALA A 247 -34.08 -6.65 17.67
CA ALA A 247 -34.27 -5.31 17.15
C ALA A 247 -35.13 -4.55 18.17
N ARG A 248 -34.63 -3.42 18.67
CA ARG A 248 -35.47 -2.39 19.29
C ARG A 248 -36.37 -1.82 18.20
N THR A 249 -37.37 -2.58 17.80
CA THR A 249 -38.49 -2.06 17.02
C THR A 249 -39.32 -1.29 18.03
N GLY A 250 -39.21 0.04 17.98
CA GLY A 250 -40.06 0.94 18.75
C GLY A 250 -41.51 0.51 18.60
N ARG A 251 -42.12 0.23 19.74
CA ARG A 251 -43.55 0.03 19.88
C ARG A 251 -44.14 1.41 20.13
N ASP A 252 -44.82 1.93 19.12
CA ASP A 252 -46.10 2.60 19.34
C ASP A 252 -47.16 1.50 19.39
#